data_AF-A0A554IR20-F1
#
_entry.id   AF-A0A554IR20-F1
#
_cell.length_a   1.000
_cell.length_b   1.000
_cell.length_c   1.000
_cell.angle_alpha   90.00
_cell.angle_beta   90.00
_cell.angle_gamma   90.00
#
_symmetry.space_group_name_H-M   'P 1'
#
loop_
_entity.id
_entity.type
_entity.pdbx_description
1 polymer ?
#
loop_
_entity_poly.entity_id
_entity_poly.type
_entity_poly.pdbx_seq_one_letter_code
_entity_poly.pdbx_strand_id
1 'polypeptide(L)'
;MISTGGLPEFFADTDLKPYVHRIHKELASQYVLDTPLKRILVDRVTCAWSLAYTYERMLRMTKYKENDDGTYSLNYSKERTGHLKEIRRGIESANDQILRLTQALQNISHPPIQVKVKNAIIAQNMQFNQAAPPKDLEENSESNNNEKTNP
;
A
#
# COMPACT_ATOMS: atom_id res chain seq x y z
N MET A 1 26.41 10.48 -6.28
CA MET A 1 25.25 11.21 -5.72
C MET A 1 24.15 10.29 -5.17
N ILE A 2 23.84 9.13 -5.77
CA ILE A 2 22.74 8.25 -5.31
C ILE A 2 23.04 7.52 -3.98
N SER A 3 24.29 7.41 -3.53
CA SER A 3 24.64 6.58 -2.36
C SER A 3 24.60 7.28 -1.00
N THR A 4 24.36 8.60 -0.94
CA THR A 4 24.51 9.41 0.29
C THR A 4 23.22 10.09 0.77
N GLY A 5 22.06 9.84 0.17
CA GLY A 5 20.77 10.39 0.65
C GLY A 5 20.59 11.90 0.48
N GLY A 6 21.34 12.53 -0.43
CA GLY A 6 21.27 13.98 -0.71
C GLY A 6 20.33 14.35 -1.86
N LEU A 7 19.67 13.36 -2.47
CA LEU A 7 18.79 13.59 -3.61
C LEU A 7 17.57 14.47 -3.26
N PRO A 8 16.88 14.25 -2.11
CA PRO A 8 15.66 15.00 -1.81
C PRO A 8 15.92 16.50 -1.63
N GLU A 9 16.99 16.87 -0.90
CA GLU A 9 17.33 18.27 -0.65
C GLU A 9 17.80 19.00 -1.92
N PHE A 10 18.41 18.29 -2.86
CA PHE A 10 18.88 18.88 -4.11
C PHE A 10 17.72 19.37 -4.99
N PHE A 11 16.62 18.62 -5.02
CA PHE A 11 15.44 18.94 -5.84
C PHE A 11 14.35 19.72 -5.10
N ALA A 12 14.51 19.94 -3.79
CA ALA A 12 13.55 20.70 -3.00
C ALA A 12 13.68 22.21 -3.23
N ASP A 13 12.53 22.89 -3.21
CA ASP A 13 12.49 24.36 -3.12
C ASP A 13 13.34 24.84 -1.94
N THR A 14 14.00 25.99 -2.08
CA THR A 14 14.98 26.49 -1.08
C THR A 14 14.41 26.56 0.33
N ASP A 15 13.16 26.99 0.48
CA ASP A 15 12.44 27.08 1.75
C ASP A 15 11.97 25.73 2.30
N LEU A 16 11.86 24.71 1.43
CA LEU A 16 11.47 23.35 1.81
C LEU A 16 12.63 22.47 2.25
N LYS A 17 13.88 22.81 1.88
CA LYS A 17 15.09 22.03 2.20
C LYS A 17 15.20 21.60 3.67
N PRO A 18 14.95 22.47 4.68
CA PRO A 18 15.03 22.06 6.09
C PRO A 18 14.00 20.99 6.47
N TYR A 19 12.79 21.08 5.91
CA TYR A 19 11.71 20.14 6.16
C TYR A 19 11.95 18.81 5.45
N VAL A 20 12.44 18.87 4.22
CA VAL A 20 12.85 17.70 3.44
C VAL A 20 13.98 16.95 4.14
N HIS A 21 15.00 17.67 4.63
CA HIS A 21 16.07 17.08 5.45
C HIS A 21 15.50 16.38 6.70
N ARG A 22 14.60 17.06 7.42
CA ARG A 22 13.97 16.51 8.62
C ARG A 22 13.19 15.22 8.32
N ILE A 23 12.33 15.23 7.30
CA ILE A 23 11.52 14.06 6.93
C ILE A 23 12.40 12.91 6.48
N HIS A 24 13.42 13.18 5.66
CA HIS A 24 14.38 12.16 5.26
C HIS A 24 15.06 11.53 6.48
N LYS A 25 15.49 12.33 7.45
CA LYS A 25 16.12 11.86 8.68
C LYS A 25 15.18 11.01 9.54
N GLU A 26 13.91 11.42 9.67
CA GLU A 26 12.89 10.67 10.42
C GLU A 26 12.64 9.29 9.75
N LEU A 27 12.45 9.26 8.42
CA LEU A 27 12.27 8.02 7.67
C LEU A 27 13.52 7.12 7.72
N ALA A 28 14.72 7.72 7.61
CA ALA A 28 15.98 7.00 7.71
C ALA A 28 16.15 6.31 9.07
N SER A 29 15.73 6.98 10.14
CA SER A 29 15.75 6.44 11.50
C SER A 29 14.72 5.32 11.68
N GLN A 30 13.51 5.48 11.13
CA GLN A 30 12.43 4.51 11.31
C GLN A 30 12.70 3.18 10.58
N TYR A 31 13.23 3.25 9.36
CA TYR A 31 13.36 2.08 8.49
C TYR A 31 14.75 1.45 8.46
N VAL A 32 15.73 2.07 9.12
CA VAL A 32 17.14 1.65 9.19
C VAL A 32 17.73 1.40 7.80
N LEU A 33 18.46 2.37 7.26
CA LEU A 33 18.96 2.40 5.88
C LEU A 33 20.15 1.46 5.59
N ASP A 34 20.02 0.19 5.98
CA ASP A 34 20.99 -0.89 5.81
C ASP A 34 21.18 -1.30 4.35
N THR A 35 20.12 -1.28 3.56
CA THR A 35 20.13 -1.70 2.15
C THR A 35 20.04 -0.52 1.17
N PRO A 36 20.67 -0.61 -0.01
CA PRO A 36 20.55 0.41 -1.05
C PRO A 36 19.09 0.65 -1.48
N LEU A 37 18.28 -0.39 -1.51
CA LEU A 37 16.87 -0.29 -1.89
C LEU A 37 16.08 0.56 -0.88
N LYS A 38 16.27 0.36 0.43
CA LYS A 38 15.63 1.21 1.46
C LYS A 38 16.07 2.67 1.35
N ARG A 39 17.35 2.93 1.07
CA ARG A 39 17.86 4.30 0.84
C ARG A 39 17.14 4.97 -0.32
N ILE A 40 17.07 4.29 -1.47
CA ILE A 40 16.38 4.80 -2.66
C ILE A 40 14.90 5.05 -2.37
N LEU A 41 14.23 4.14 -1.66
CA LEU A 41 12.82 4.29 -1.33
C LEU A 41 12.59 5.50 -0.41
N VAL A 42 13.41 5.67 0.63
CA VAL A 42 13.31 6.83 1.52
C VAL A 42 13.59 8.14 0.77
N ASP A 43 14.60 8.18 -0.10
CA ASP A 43 14.85 9.33 -0.98
C ASP A 43 13.62 9.66 -1.82
N ARG A 44 13.03 8.64 -2.47
CA ARG A 44 11.89 8.81 -3.37
C ARG A 44 10.62 9.24 -2.63
N VAL A 45 10.35 8.68 -1.45
CA VAL A 45 9.22 9.12 -0.59
C VAL A 45 9.39 10.59 -0.21
N THR A 46 10.59 10.97 0.22
CA THR A 46 10.87 12.35 0.62
C THR A 46 10.73 13.32 -0.56
N CYS A 47 11.21 12.94 -1.75
CA CYS A 47 11.01 13.73 -2.97
C CYS A 47 9.51 13.89 -3.30
N ALA A 48 8.75 12.79 -3.26
CA ALA A 48 7.32 12.83 -3.57
C ALA A 48 6.54 13.72 -2.59
N TRP A 49 6.91 13.70 -1.30
CA TRP A 49 6.38 14.63 -0.30
C TRP A 49 6.69 16.09 -0.64
N SER A 50 7.94 16.40 -1.01
CA SER A 50 8.31 17.76 -1.41
C SER A 50 7.51 18.22 -2.63
N LEU A 51 7.34 17.36 -3.64
CA LEU A 51 6.54 17.67 -4.83
C LEU A 51 5.08 17.94 -4.47
N ALA A 52 4.48 17.13 -3.59
CA ALA A 52 3.11 17.33 -3.15
C ALA A 52 2.93 18.72 -2.52
N TYR A 53 3.87 19.14 -1.66
CA TYR A 53 3.82 20.46 -1.04
C TYR A 53 4.02 21.59 -2.05
N THR A 54 4.93 21.45 -3.01
CA THR A 54 5.10 22.42 -4.10
C THR A 54 3.81 22.57 -4.91
N TYR A 55 3.10 21.48 -5.24
CA TYR A 55 1.83 21.57 -5.94
C TYR A 55 0.72 22.22 -5.10
N GLU A 56 0.66 21.99 -3.78
CA GLU A 56 -0.27 22.69 -2.88
C GLU A 56 -0.01 24.21 -2.87
N ARG A 57 1.26 24.63 -2.85
CA ARG A 57 1.62 26.06 -2.99
C ARG A 57 1.17 26.63 -4.34
N MET A 58 1.43 25.91 -5.43
CA MET A 58 0.97 26.32 -6.76
C MET A 58 -0.56 26.42 -6.83
N LEU A 59 -1.27 25.49 -6.20
CA LEU A 59 -2.73 25.52 -6.09
C LEU A 59 -3.19 26.80 -5.39
N ARG A 60 -2.61 27.13 -4.23
CA ARG A 60 -2.92 28.37 -3.51
C ARG A 60 -2.71 29.61 -4.39
N MET A 61 -1.54 29.73 -5.02
CA MET A 61 -1.16 30.88 -5.84
C MET A 61 -2.00 31.01 -7.12
N THR A 62 -2.48 29.88 -7.67
CA THR A 62 -3.28 29.87 -8.88
C THR A 62 -4.76 30.14 -8.58
N LYS A 63 -5.28 29.54 -7.51
CA LYS A 63 -6.69 29.57 -7.12
C LYS A 63 -7.10 30.86 -6.41
N TYR A 64 -6.20 31.45 -5.63
CA TYR A 64 -6.49 32.62 -4.81
C TYR A 64 -5.64 33.81 -5.22
N LYS A 65 -6.26 35.00 -5.17
CA LYS A 65 -5.57 36.28 -5.24
C LYS A 65 -5.61 36.91 -3.85
N GLU A 66 -4.45 37.33 -3.37
CA GLU A 66 -4.35 38.14 -2.15
C GLU A 66 -4.71 39.59 -2.51
N ASN A 67 -5.63 40.16 -1.74
CA ASN A 67 -6.07 41.54 -1.86
C ASN A 67 -5.22 42.45 -0.95
N ASP A 68 -5.25 43.76 -1.18
CA ASP A 68 -4.44 44.74 -0.44
C ASP A 68 -4.80 44.81 1.05
N ASP A 69 -6.00 44.35 1.43
CA ASP A 69 -6.48 44.24 2.82
C ASP A 69 -6.09 42.91 3.51
N GLY A 70 -5.29 42.08 2.85
CA GLY A 70 -4.88 40.76 3.34
C GLY A 70 -5.96 39.67 3.21
N THR A 71 -7.11 39.97 2.61
CA THR A 71 -8.14 38.96 2.31
C THR A 71 -7.82 38.20 1.02
N TYR A 72 -8.43 37.02 0.85
CA TYR A 72 -8.25 36.19 -0.33
C TYR A 72 -9.52 36.13 -1.16
N SER A 73 -9.42 36.44 -2.44
CA SER A 73 -10.50 36.27 -3.42
C SER A 73 -10.23 35.10 -4.35
N LEU A 74 -11.30 34.45 -4.83
CA LEU A 74 -11.18 33.39 -5.83
C LEU A 74 -10.73 33.99 -7.17
N ASN A 75 -9.65 33.46 -7.73
CA ASN A 75 -9.10 33.92 -9.00
C ASN A 75 -9.52 32.96 -10.14
N TYR A 76 -10.63 33.28 -10.80
CA TYR A 76 -11.21 32.44 -11.85
C TYR A 76 -10.98 33.01 -13.24
N SER A 77 -10.33 32.24 -14.12
CA SER A 77 -10.26 32.49 -15.57
C SER A 77 -10.17 31.16 -16.31
N LYS A 78 -10.54 31.13 -17.60
CA LYS A 78 -10.50 29.89 -18.42
C LYS A 78 -9.10 29.27 -18.46
N GLU A 79 -8.07 30.10 -18.59
CA GLU A 79 -6.66 29.68 -18.57
C GLU A 79 -6.27 29.13 -17.20
N ARG A 80 -6.64 29.80 -16.10
CA ARG A 80 -6.34 29.34 -14.74
C ARG A 80 -7.02 28.01 -14.42
N THR A 81 -8.25 27.81 -14.86
CA THR A 81 -8.96 26.54 -14.70
C THR A 81 -8.21 25.37 -15.36
N GLY A 82 -7.57 25.60 -16.52
CA GLY A 82 -6.68 24.62 -17.15
C GLY A 82 -5.47 24.29 -16.28
N HIS A 83 -4.79 25.30 -15.73
CA HIS A 83 -3.65 25.13 -14.83
C HIS A 83 -4.04 24.41 -13.53
N LEU A 84 -5.20 24.73 -12.96
CA LEU A 84 -5.73 24.07 -11.76
C LEU A 84 -5.95 22.56 -11.99
N LYS A 85 -6.33 22.15 -13.19
CA LYS A 85 -6.47 20.74 -13.55
C LYS A 85 -5.13 20.01 -13.55
N GLU A 86 -4.10 20.61 -14.13
CA GLU A 86 -2.76 20.01 -14.15
C GLU A 86 -2.12 20.00 -12.76
N ILE A 87 -2.29 21.06 -11.96
CA ILE A 87 -1.83 21.09 -10.56
C ILE A 87 -2.51 19.97 -9.77
N ARG A 88 -3.83 19.83 -9.90
CA ARG A 88 -4.58 18.74 -9.24
C ARG A 88 -4.03 17.37 -9.63
N ARG A 89 -3.77 17.13 -10.91
CA ARG A 89 -3.16 15.88 -11.39
C ARG A 89 -1.77 15.66 -10.80
N GLY A 90 -0.99 16.73 -10.63
CA GLY A 90 0.30 16.70 -9.94
C GLY A 90 0.17 16.26 -8.48
N ILE A 91 -0.78 16.81 -7.73
CA ILE A 91 -1.08 16.41 -6.35
C ILE A 91 -1.49 14.94 -6.29
N GLU A 92 -2.42 14.52 -7.13
CA GLU A 92 -2.88 13.13 -7.20
C GLU A 92 -1.73 12.16 -7.51
N SER A 93 -0.87 12.51 -8.47
CA SER A 93 0.30 11.70 -8.83
C SER A 93 1.34 11.63 -7.69
N ALA A 94 1.59 12.74 -7.00
CA ALA A 94 2.53 12.76 -5.88
C ALA A 94 2.00 11.91 -4.70
N ASN A 95 0.71 12.02 -4.38
CA ASN A 95 0.07 11.20 -3.35
C ASN A 95 0.12 9.71 -3.67
N ASP A 96 -0.16 9.34 -4.92
CA ASP A 96 -0.03 7.97 -5.41
C ASP A 96 1.39 7.41 -5.26
N GLN A 97 2.40 8.24 -5.53
CA GLN A 97 3.80 7.87 -5.35
C GLN A 97 4.13 7.68 -3.87
N ILE A 98 3.70 8.60 -2.99
CA ILE A 98 3.88 8.49 -1.54
C ILE A 98 3.28 7.18 -1.04
N LEU A 99 2.03 6.87 -1.41
CA LEU A 99 1.35 5.65 -0.98
C LEU A 99 2.10 4.39 -1.43
N ARG A 100 2.43 4.29 -2.72
CA ARG A 100 3.09 3.10 -3.28
C ARG A 100 4.49 2.89 -2.71
N LEU A 101 5.27 3.96 -2.59
CA LEU A 101 6.64 3.89 -2.09
C LEU A 101 6.67 3.58 -0.59
N THR A 102 5.76 4.16 0.19
CA THR A 102 5.64 3.85 1.63
C THR A 102 5.20 2.41 1.83
N GLN A 103 4.25 1.90 1.04
CA GLN A 103 3.86 0.49 1.09
C GLN A 103 5.02 -0.44 0.73
N ALA A 104 5.78 -0.12 -0.31
CA ALA A 104 6.96 -0.90 -0.69
C ALA A 104 8.02 -0.91 0.44
N LEU A 105 8.27 0.26 1.06
CA LEU A 105 9.20 0.40 2.17
C LEU A 105 8.74 -0.40 3.40
N GLN A 106 7.44 -0.38 3.70
CA GLN A 106 6.84 -1.18 4.75
C GLN A 106 6.98 -2.67 4.47
N ASN A 107 6.66 -3.13 3.26
CA ASN A 107 6.75 -4.54 2.89
C ASN A 107 8.19 -5.09 2.96
N ILE A 108 9.19 -4.27 2.67
CA ILE A 108 10.60 -4.68 2.76
C ILE A 108 11.07 -4.72 4.20
N SER A 109 10.60 -3.79 5.04
CA SER A 109 11.03 -3.68 6.43
C SER A 109 10.27 -4.62 7.36
N HIS A 110 9.01 -4.90 7.04
CA HIS A 110 8.11 -5.79 7.74
C HIS A 110 7.37 -6.64 6.70
N PRO A 111 7.99 -7.76 6.25
CA PRO A 111 7.38 -8.61 5.24
C PRO A 111 6.00 -9.08 5.70
N PRO A 112 4.94 -8.92 4.88
CA PRO A 112 3.64 -9.42 5.25
C PRO A 112 3.74 -10.92 5.50
N ILE A 113 3.27 -11.37 6.66
CA ILE A 113 3.24 -12.78 7.04
C ILE A 113 2.33 -13.48 6.03
N GLN A 114 2.93 -14.17 5.06
CA GLN A 114 2.19 -15.11 4.24
C GLN A 114 1.86 -16.29 5.15
N VAL A 115 0.70 -16.24 5.80
CA VAL A 115 0.10 -17.44 6.36
C VAL A 115 -0.19 -18.32 5.16
N LYS A 116 0.75 -19.20 4.81
CA LYS A 116 0.45 -20.40 4.04
C LYS A 116 -0.54 -21.17 4.90
N VAL A 117 -1.84 -20.84 4.78
CA VAL A 117 -2.90 -21.68 5.30
C VAL A 117 -2.61 -23.02 4.67
N LYS A 118 -2.18 -23.95 5.52
CA LYS A 118 -1.75 -25.28 5.15
C LYS A 118 -2.86 -25.91 4.31
N ASN A 119 -2.71 -25.88 2.99
CA ASN A 119 -3.33 -26.86 2.10
C ASN A 119 -2.92 -28.28 2.51
N ALA A 120 -1.99 -28.48 3.44
CA ALA A 120 -1.77 -29.75 4.13
C ALA A 120 -2.99 -30.22 4.95
N ILE A 121 -3.82 -29.34 5.53
CA ILE A 121 -5.03 -29.78 6.26
C ILE A 121 -6.11 -30.24 5.27
N ILE A 122 -6.28 -29.50 4.16
CA ILE A 122 -7.28 -29.84 3.13
C ILE A 122 -6.81 -31.08 2.33
N ALA A 123 -5.52 -31.20 2.00
CA ALA A 123 -4.97 -32.36 1.31
C ALA A 123 -4.94 -33.63 2.20
N GLN A 124 -4.66 -33.50 3.50
CA GLN A 124 -4.80 -34.63 4.45
C GLN A 124 -6.25 -35.09 4.54
N ASN A 125 -7.22 -34.18 4.61
CA ASN A 125 -8.64 -34.55 4.64
C ASN A 125 -9.14 -35.15 3.30
N MET A 126 -8.58 -34.73 2.16
CA MET A 126 -8.88 -35.35 0.86
C MET A 126 -8.23 -36.73 0.70
N GLN A 127 -7.03 -36.97 1.25
CA GLN A 127 -6.39 -38.29 1.23
C GLN A 127 -7.10 -39.30 2.15
N PHE A 128 -7.54 -38.88 3.34
CA PHE A 128 -8.28 -39.76 4.26
C PHE A 128 -9.65 -40.17 3.69
N ASN A 129 -10.35 -39.28 2.99
CA ASN A 129 -11.67 -39.59 2.42
C ASN A 129 -11.62 -40.35 1.07
N GLN A 130 -10.45 -40.46 0.42
CA GLN A 130 -10.29 -41.23 -0.84
C GLN A 130 -9.72 -42.64 -0.62
N ALA A 131 -9.26 -42.98 0.59
CA ALA A 131 -8.68 -44.29 0.89
C ALA A 131 -9.71 -45.35 1.35
N ALA A 132 -10.99 -44.98 1.47
CA ALA A 132 -12.06 -45.95 1.71
C ALA A 132 -12.56 -46.50 0.36
N PRO A 133 -12.33 -47.77 0.00
CA PRO A 133 -13.04 -48.37 -1.12
C PRO A 133 -14.55 -48.37 -0.82
N PRO A 134 -15.42 -48.26 -1.83
CA PRO A 134 -16.86 -48.39 -1.63
C PRO A 134 -17.09 -49.74 -0.95
N LYS A 135 -17.63 -49.75 0.27
CA LYS A 135 -18.13 -50.97 0.85
C LYS A 135 -19.44 -51.24 0.12
N ASP A 136 -19.41 -52.24 -0.74
CA ASP A 136 -20.59 -52.77 -1.42
C ASP A 136 -21.69 -52.96 -0.36
N LEU A 137 -22.80 -52.25 -0.55
CA LEU A 137 -24.06 -52.54 0.13
C LEU A 137 -24.60 -53.82 -0.53
N GLU A 138 -23.99 -54.95 -0.20
CA GLU A 138 -24.51 -56.26 -0.56
C GLU A 138 -25.84 -56.50 0.15
N GLU A 139 -26.81 -56.89 -0.66
CA GLU A 139 -28.15 -57.31 -0.31
C GLU A 139 -28.12 -58.38 0.78
N ASN A 140 -28.87 -58.17 1.87
CA ASN A 140 -29.30 -59.25 2.74
C ASN A 140 -30.80 -59.47 2.52
N SER A 141 -31.11 -60.03 1.35
CA SER A 141 -32.32 -60.83 1.17
C SER A 141 -32.03 -62.22 1.71
N GLU A 142 -32.59 -62.57 2.87
CA GLU A 142 -33.23 -63.88 3.07
C GLU A 142 -33.99 -63.93 4.40
N SER A 143 -35.31 -63.95 4.26
CA SER A 143 -36.27 -64.34 5.28
C SER A 143 -36.08 -65.80 5.68
N ASN A 144 -36.21 -66.14 6.96
CA ASN A 144 -36.88 -67.38 7.33
C ASN A 144 -37.48 -67.34 8.74
N ASN A 145 -38.79 -67.61 8.75
CA ASN A 145 -39.63 -67.84 9.91
C ASN A 145 -39.34 -69.23 10.52
N ASN A 146 -39.42 -69.32 11.86
CA ASN A 146 -40.21 -70.30 12.64
C ASN A 146 -39.63 -70.41 14.07
N GLU A 147 -40.34 -69.97 15.10
CA GLU A 147 -41.36 -70.72 15.89
C GLU A 147 -40.75 -71.76 16.87
N LYS A 148 -40.69 -71.44 18.17
CA LYS A 148 -41.56 -71.99 19.26
C LYS A 148 -40.99 -71.89 20.69
N THR A 149 -41.84 -71.32 21.56
CA THR A 149 -42.16 -71.63 22.98
C THR A 149 -41.11 -71.55 24.10
N ASN A 150 -41.25 -70.51 24.94
CA ASN A 150 -41.42 -70.42 26.42
C ASN A 150 -40.89 -71.55 27.36
N PRO A 151 -40.62 -71.20 28.64
CA PRO A 151 -39.39 -71.48 29.41
C PRO A 151 -39.07 -72.96 29.69
#